data_AF-A0A2I5TBB3-F1
#
_entry.id   AF-A0A2I5TBB3-F1
#
_cell.length_a   1.000
_cell.length_b   1.000
_cell.length_c   1.000
_cell.angle_alpha   90.00
_cell.angle_beta   90.00
_cell.angle_gamma   90.00
#
_symmetry.space_group_name_H-M   'P 1'
#
loop_
_entity.id
_entity.type
_entity.pdbx_description
1 polymer ?
#
loop_
_entity_poly.entity_id
_entity_poly.type
_entity_poly.pdbx_seq_one_letter_code
_entity_poly.pdbx_strand_id
1 'polypeptide(L)'
;MTRDQTPRRHTACDSDNMQYFTLTCLSPVHVATGDSLNPGEYLIDENALYELGQGGLSPALTATQRSELLTILESNDPALPLTVQRFLAREAGKLKYAARRMCPLLPGISRYYQSRLGQVMQNDTKNKKQMINQLELMRHVGAALGAPYIPGSTLKGAIRTALVSALNQGQPLQAERRETDKLSSKVAQDAERQLLGFDTRRDSPRYRIEHDPFHWLQVGDAVSPAEHPPMLDYWLVRRQPFKRTEKQDNKADNMELSPVECLKPRQSPLHCQITVKTPPTALAIKNPRLKQWLGKVSQLAQQVNRITLPQCHHELAWLAEKHIGTDDVYAPGQNWVAQMQQLLRQLDDPLQRGEALLLRVGKYGGAISKTVAGWRHIARLGRQGTRTTYHPDVTTCTLALPQADALTQALPFGWVLLHQPDQPEVTEFVASHHDWCQQQQQRLDAHQQQQHTHRQQRQQLAQAREEEAQRLADKARQSKARQSIMSLAEQLASEQTFQHKNPNGPLRGQLATCVGCVATEGSAEEKAELCTLFDDILNYWGIKPGKDKKLTALRNKLL
;
A
#
# COMPACT_ATOMS: atom_id res chain seq x y z
N MET A 1 -11.65 -32.45 -18.19
CA MET A 1 -11.91 -31.53 -19.32
C MET A 1 -11.05 -30.30 -19.13
N THR A 2 -9.80 -30.39 -19.56
CA THR A 2 -8.79 -29.34 -19.50
C THR A 2 -9.11 -28.29 -20.55
N ARG A 3 -9.42 -27.06 -20.12
CA ARG A 3 -9.52 -25.91 -21.03
C ARG A 3 -8.11 -25.46 -21.37
N ASP A 4 -7.72 -25.80 -22.58
CA ASP A 4 -6.54 -25.30 -23.27
C ASP A 4 -6.61 -23.77 -23.32
N GLN A 5 -5.75 -23.10 -22.53
CA GLN A 5 -5.54 -21.65 -22.55
C GLN A 5 -4.29 -21.34 -23.35
N THR A 6 -4.22 -21.76 -24.62
CA THR A 6 -3.34 -21.09 -25.56
C THR A 6 -3.87 -19.67 -25.83
N PRO A 7 -3.05 -18.61 -25.68
CA PRO A 7 -3.46 -17.29 -26.11
C PRO A 7 -3.76 -17.35 -27.60
N ARG A 8 -5.01 -17.02 -27.97
CA ARG A 8 -5.39 -16.89 -29.37
C ARG A 8 -4.42 -15.90 -30.00
N ARG A 9 -3.62 -16.35 -30.97
CA ARG A 9 -2.96 -15.46 -31.92
C ARG A 9 -4.05 -14.57 -32.50
N HIS A 10 -4.07 -13.31 -32.07
CA HIS A 10 -4.89 -12.30 -32.71
C HIS A 10 -4.39 -12.20 -34.15
N THR A 11 -5.17 -12.75 -35.06
CA THR A 11 -5.00 -12.57 -36.50
C THR A 11 -4.96 -11.07 -36.75
N ALA A 12 -3.83 -10.60 -37.26
CA ALA A 12 -3.65 -9.27 -37.80
C ALA A 12 -4.76 -8.99 -38.84
N CYS A 13 -5.71 -8.13 -38.46
CA CYS A 13 -6.64 -7.49 -39.38
C CYS A 13 -6.98 -6.11 -38.81
N ASP A 14 -6.21 -5.14 -39.28
CA ASP A 14 -6.66 -3.83 -39.75
C ASP A 14 -7.59 -3.00 -38.84
N SER A 15 -6.98 -2.32 -37.87
CA SER A 15 -6.87 -0.85 -37.99
C SER A 15 -5.88 -0.32 -36.96
N ASP A 16 -4.87 0.41 -37.43
CA ASP A 16 -3.96 1.25 -36.61
C ASP A 16 -4.73 2.33 -35.80
N ASN A 17 -6.05 2.32 -35.84
CA ASN A 17 -6.93 3.13 -35.03
C ASN A 17 -7.07 2.59 -33.60
N MET A 18 -6.75 1.31 -33.35
CA MET A 18 -6.78 0.72 -32.02
C MET A 18 -5.55 -0.13 -31.77
N GLN A 19 -4.87 0.10 -30.64
CA GLN A 19 -3.70 -0.68 -30.24
C GLN A 19 -3.75 -1.02 -28.75
N TYR A 20 -3.25 -2.21 -28.43
CA TYR A 20 -2.98 -2.64 -27.07
C TYR A 20 -1.49 -2.44 -26.77
N PHE A 21 -1.21 -1.91 -25.58
CA PHE A 21 0.14 -1.65 -25.13
C PHE A 21 0.39 -2.33 -23.79
N THR A 22 1.59 -2.86 -23.65
CA THR A 22 2.23 -3.07 -22.36
C THR A 22 2.87 -1.75 -21.93
N LEU A 23 2.63 -1.36 -20.68
CA LEU A 23 3.19 -0.15 -20.08
C LEU A 23 4.27 -0.55 -19.07
N THR A 24 5.49 -0.14 -19.39
CA THR A 24 6.67 -0.29 -18.54
C THR A 24 6.94 1.00 -17.78
N CYS A 25 7.01 0.92 -16.45
CA CYS A 25 7.48 2.04 -15.64
C CYS A 25 9.00 2.10 -15.75
N LEU A 26 9.56 3.12 -16.41
CA LEU A 26 11.03 3.25 -16.55
C LEU A 26 11.67 3.87 -15.31
N SER A 27 10.89 4.66 -14.58
CA SER A 27 11.27 5.36 -13.35
C SER A 27 10.08 5.35 -12.37
N PRO A 28 10.25 5.71 -11.08
CA PRO A 28 9.15 5.70 -10.12
C PRO A 28 7.96 6.55 -10.60
N VAL A 29 6.74 6.00 -10.52
CA VAL A 29 5.52 6.70 -10.92
C VAL A 29 4.55 6.79 -9.75
N HIS A 30 4.18 8.02 -9.37
CA HIS A 30 3.14 8.28 -8.40
C HIS A 30 2.00 9.08 -9.03
N VAL A 31 0.79 8.52 -8.98
CA VAL A 31 -0.46 9.20 -9.34
C VAL A 31 -1.27 9.39 -8.07
N ALA A 32 -1.49 10.64 -7.69
CA ALA A 32 -2.15 11.00 -6.45
C ALA A 32 -3.67 11.16 -6.63
N THR A 33 -4.44 10.59 -5.71
CA THR A 33 -5.88 10.88 -5.51
C THR A 33 -6.14 11.85 -4.36
N GLY A 34 -5.13 12.09 -3.52
CA GLY A 34 -5.29 12.76 -2.24
C GLY A 34 -5.29 11.78 -1.06
N ASP A 35 -5.36 10.47 -1.34
CA ASP A 35 -5.31 9.44 -0.30
C ASP A 35 -3.90 9.31 0.28
N SER A 36 -3.85 9.05 1.58
CA SER A 36 -2.63 8.89 2.36
C SER A 36 -2.80 7.81 3.43
N LEU A 37 -1.68 7.32 3.95
CA LEU A 37 -1.62 6.53 5.16
C LEU A 37 -1.18 7.44 6.32
N ASN A 38 -2.04 7.54 7.33
CA ASN A 38 -1.80 8.32 8.54
C ASN A 38 -0.95 7.52 9.56
N PRO A 39 -0.22 8.19 10.47
CA PRO A 39 0.42 7.52 11.60
C PRO A 39 -0.64 6.82 12.46
N GLY A 40 -0.54 5.49 12.55
CA GLY A 40 -1.54 4.64 13.21
C GLY A 40 -2.29 3.72 12.25
N GLU A 41 -2.23 3.97 10.94
CA GLU A 41 -2.75 3.07 9.90
C GLU A 41 -1.68 2.12 9.37
N TYR A 42 -0.43 2.30 9.77
CA TYR A 42 0.69 1.45 9.38
C TYR A 42 1.72 1.31 10.50
N LEU A 43 2.54 0.26 10.39
CA LEU A 43 3.72 0.00 11.20
C LEU A 43 4.93 -0.13 10.27
N ILE A 44 6.12 0.21 10.76
CA ILE A 44 7.38 -0.09 10.05
C ILE A 44 8.25 -0.96 10.95
N ASP A 45 8.66 -2.10 10.41
CA ASP A 45 9.54 -3.06 11.07
C ASP A 45 10.40 -3.76 10.01
N GLU A 46 11.67 -4.05 10.31
CA GLU A 46 12.60 -4.82 9.44
C GLU A 46 12.59 -4.44 7.94
N ASN A 47 12.68 -3.14 7.63
CA ASN A 47 12.62 -2.62 6.25
C ASN A 47 11.34 -3.02 5.48
N ALA A 48 10.21 -3.07 6.17
CA ALA A 48 8.89 -3.26 5.57
C ALA A 48 7.87 -2.35 6.24
N LEU A 49 6.88 -1.94 5.46
CA LEU A 49 5.67 -1.26 5.90
C LEU A 49 4.54 -2.27 5.99
N TYR A 50 3.82 -2.23 7.11
CA TYR A 50 2.71 -3.09 7.43
C TYR A 50 1.45 -2.24 7.57
N GLU A 51 0.57 -2.28 6.58
CA GLU A 51 -0.68 -1.54 6.58
C GLU A 51 -1.74 -2.29 7.39
N LEU A 52 -2.38 -1.59 8.31
CA LEU A 52 -3.42 -2.10 9.18
C LEU A 52 -4.79 -2.03 8.46
N GLY A 53 -5.67 -2.99 8.73
CA GLY A 53 -7.01 -3.03 8.14
C GLY A 53 -8.02 -2.14 8.86
N GLN A 54 -9.29 -2.20 8.45
CA GLN A 54 -10.39 -1.42 9.08
C GLN A 54 -10.63 -1.75 10.56
N GLY A 55 -10.25 -2.94 11.03
CA GLY A 55 -10.24 -3.28 12.45
C GLY A 55 -9.09 -2.65 13.24
N GLY A 56 -8.16 -1.97 12.55
CA GLY A 56 -6.96 -1.37 13.12
C GLY A 56 -6.14 -2.38 13.92
N LEU A 57 -5.71 -1.93 15.10
CA LEU A 57 -4.94 -2.73 16.05
C LEU A 57 -5.81 -3.57 16.99
N SER A 58 -7.11 -3.30 17.05
CA SER A 58 -8.01 -3.90 18.04
C SER A 58 -7.98 -5.44 18.05
N PRO A 59 -7.95 -6.15 16.90
CA PRO A 59 -7.81 -7.61 16.86
C PRO A 59 -6.42 -8.10 17.29
N ALA A 60 -5.40 -7.25 17.19
CA ALA A 60 -4.00 -7.59 17.44
C ALA A 60 -3.60 -7.40 18.91
N LEU A 61 -4.17 -6.40 19.56
CA LEU A 61 -3.81 -6.00 20.92
C LEU A 61 -4.28 -7.01 21.97
N THR A 62 -3.38 -7.35 22.89
CA THR A 62 -3.70 -8.01 24.17
C THR A 62 -4.52 -7.09 25.08
N ALA A 63 -5.14 -7.64 26.12
CA ALA A 63 -5.87 -6.84 27.11
C ALA A 63 -4.99 -5.76 27.75
N THR A 64 -3.75 -6.10 28.10
CA THR A 64 -2.78 -5.16 28.68
C THR A 64 -2.40 -4.05 27.70
N GLN A 65 -2.03 -4.41 26.47
CA GLN A 65 -1.68 -3.40 25.45
C GLN A 65 -2.86 -2.50 25.09
N ARG A 66 -4.08 -3.05 25.07
CA ARG A 66 -5.31 -2.26 24.85
C ARG A 66 -5.54 -1.28 25.98
N SER A 67 -5.39 -1.71 27.22
CA SER A 67 -5.51 -0.84 28.39
C SER A 67 -4.47 0.28 28.36
N GLU A 68 -3.21 -0.04 28.07
CA GLU A 68 -2.13 0.95 27.94
C GLU A 68 -2.42 1.97 26.84
N LEU A 69 -2.84 1.51 25.65
CA LEU A 69 -3.19 2.40 24.54
C LEU A 69 -4.38 3.30 24.88
N LEU A 70 -5.42 2.77 25.54
CA LEU A 70 -6.55 3.59 25.98
C LEU A 70 -6.12 4.65 26.99
N THR A 71 -5.29 4.29 27.98
CA THR A 71 -4.74 5.25 28.93
C THR A 71 -3.90 6.34 28.24
N ILE A 72 -3.13 5.98 27.20
CA ILE A 72 -2.42 6.96 26.38
C ILE A 72 -3.42 7.90 25.69
N LEU A 73 -4.44 7.36 25.01
CA LEU A 73 -5.43 8.14 24.25
C LEU A 73 -6.32 9.04 25.13
N GLU A 74 -6.59 8.62 26.36
CA GLU A 74 -7.35 9.40 27.35
C GLU A 74 -6.50 10.47 28.06
N SER A 75 -5.18 10.46 27.85
CA SER A 75 -4.30 11.47 28.44
C SER A 75 -4.48 12.82 27.74
N ASN A 76 -4.53 13.90 28.53
CA ASN A 76 -4.50 15.28 28.01
C ASN A 76 -3.06 15.73 27.64
N ASP A 77 -2.21 14.80 27.17
CA ASP A 77 -0.83 15.08 26.82
C ASP A 77 -0.75 15.85 25.47
N PRO A 78 -0.20 17.07 25.42
CA PRO A 78 0.02 17.77 24.16
C PRO A 78 0.98 17.03 23.20
N ALA A 79 1.77 16.07 23.69
CA ALA A 79 2.63 15.19 22.91
C ALA A 79 1.97 13.84 22.53
N LEU A 80 0.65 13.68 22.75
CA LEU A 80 -0.10 12.46 22.47
C LEU A 80 0.26 11.76 21.14
N PRO A 81 0.35 12.45 19.99
CA PRO A 81 0.71 11.80 18.73
C PRO A 81 2.09 11.12 18.76
N LEU A 82 3.07 11.71 19.46
CA LEU A 82 4.41 11.15 19.60
C LEU A 82 4.40 9.94 20.54
N THR A 83 3.62 9.99 21.61
CA THR A 83 3.46 8.89 22.57
C THR A 83 2.82 7.68 21.90
N VAL A 84 1.77 7.89 21.09
CA VAL A 84 1.16 6.83 20.27
C VAL A 84 2.17 6.25 19.28
N GLN A 85 2.92 7.09 18.55
CA GLN A 85 3.96 6.61 17.61
C GLN A 85 5.01 5.72 18.29
N ARG A 86 5.48 6.10 19.49
CA ARG A 86 6.44 5.30 20.26
C ARG A 86 5.87 3.96 20.71
N PHE A 87 4.61 3.94 21.16
CA PHE A 87 3.91 2.70 21.51
C PHE A 87 3.83 1.76 20.30
N LEU A 88 3.41 2.28 19.14
CA LEU A 88 3.29 1.49 17.91
C LEU A 88 4.64 0.94 17.44
N ALA A 89 5.69 1.75 17.49
CA ALA A 89 7.04 1.33 17.12
C ALA A 89 7.56 0.21 18.06
N ARG A 90 7.32 0.32 19.37
CA ARG A 90 7.71 -0.68 20.37
C ARG A 90 7.03 -2.03 20.12
N GLU A 91 5.75 -2.01 19.77
CA GLU A 91 4.95 -3.22 19.59
C GLU A 91 4.96 -3.75 18.14
N ALA A 92 5.62 -3.04 17.20
CA ALA A 92 5.56 -3.32 15.76
C ALA A 92 5.91 -4.77 15.40
N GLY A 93 6.94 -5.35 16.02
CA GLY A 93 7.39 -6.73 15.75
C GLY A 93 6.34 -7.81 16.05
N LYS A 94 5.39 -7.54 16.97
CA LYS A 94 4.25 -8.44 17.27
C LYS A 94 3.00 -8.04 16.48
N LEU A 95 2.73 -6.75 16.37
CA LEU A 95 1.52 -6.23 15.74
C LEU A 95 1.56 -6.39 14.20
N LYS A 96 2.74 -6.51 13.58
CA LYS A 96 2.88 -6.71 12.13
C LYS A 96 2.10 -7.90 11.58
N TYR A 97 1.90 -8.96 12.37
CA TYR A 97 1.16 -10.14 11.92
C TYR A 97 -0.36 -9.92 11.79
N ALA A 98 -0.87 -8.80 12.30
CA ALA A 98 -2.26 -8.38 12.10
C ALA A 98 -2.44 -7.46 10.89
N ALA A 99 -1.35 -7.12 10.19
CA ALA A 99 -1.40 -6.27 9.02
C ALA A 99 -2.22 -6.92 7.89
N ARG A 100 -2.97 -6.09 7.18
CA ARG A 100 -3.71 -6.49 5.97
C ARG A 100 -2.78 -6.64 4.78
N ARG A 101 -1.75 -5.80 4.70
CA ARG A 101 -0.79 -5.75 3.59
C ARG A 101 0.60 -5.48 4.12
N MET A 102 1.59 -6.20 3.59
CA MET A 102 3.01 -5.89 3.75
C MET A 102 3.53 -5.30 2.44
N CYS A 103 4.35 -4.25 2.55
CA CYS A 103 5.08 -3.65 1.44
C CYS A 103 6.56 -3.56 1.84
N PRO A 104 7.48 -4.27 1.18
CA PRO A 104 8.90 -4.08 1.40
C PRO A 104 9.30 -2.62 1.18
N LEU A 105 10.20 -2.11 2.02
CA LEU A 105 10.72 -0.75 1.90
C LEU A 105 12.19 -0.80 1.49
N LEU A 106 12.59 0.22 0.73
CA LEU A 106 14.01 0.53 0.57
C LEU A 106 14.58 0.88 1.97
N PRO A 107 15.77 0.37 2.36
CA PRO A 107 16.30 0.55 3.71
C PRO A 107 16.44 2.02 4.15
N GLY A 108 16.64 2.92 3.21
CA GLY A 108 16.70 4.36 3.48
C GLY A 108 15.37 4.97 3.92
N ILE A 109 14.24 4.43 3.46
CA ILE A 109 12.91 4.88 3.88
C ILE A 109 12.63 4.48 5.32
N SER A 110 13.00 3.26 5.70
CA SER A 110 12.87 2.81 7.09
C SER A 110 13.77 3.59 8.03
N ARG A 111 15.01 3.89 7.63
CA ARG A 111 15.90 4.80 8.39
C ARG A 111 15.33 6.22 8.50
N TYR A 112 14.79 6.76 7.41
CA TYR A 112 14.11 8.06 7.42
C TYR A 112 12.98 8.08 8.46
N TYR A 113 12.12 7.06 8.45
CA TYR A 113 11.02 6.94 9.42
C TYR A 113 11.53 6.82 10.86
N GLN A 114 12.47 5.91 11.11
CA GLN A 114 13.06 5.70 12.44
C GLN A 114 13.68 6.98 13.02
N SER A 115 14.33 7.78 12.18
CA SER A 115 14.96 9.04 12.61
C SER A 115 13.96 10.14 13.00
N ARG A 116 12.68 10.01 12.64
CA ARG A 116 11.62 11.00 12.88
C ARG A 116 10.56 10.54 13.88
N LEU A 117 10.50 9.24 14.16
CA LEU A 117 9.58 8.63 15.11
C LEU A 117 9.64 9.30 16.49
N GLY A 118 8.50 9.81 16.96
CA GLY A 118 8.40 10.35 18.31
C GLY A 118 9.25 11.61 18.56
N GLN A 119 9.67 12.31 17.50
CA GLN A 119 10.43 13.55 17.57
C GLN A 119 9.59 14.77 17.16
N VAL A 120 9.81 15.90 17.83
CA VAL A 120 9.26 17.20 17.42
C VAL A 120 10.20 17.80 16.37
N MET A 121 9.70 18.22 15.20
CA MET A 121 10.52 19.01 14.28
C MET A 121 10.69 20.43 14.84
N GLN A 122 11.94 20.82 15.07
CA GLN A 122 12.28 22.23 15.24
C GLN A 122 12.42 22.84 13.85
N ASN A 123 11.55 23.81 13.52
CA ASN A 123 11.80 24.69 12.39
C ASN A 123 12.67 25.86 12.85
N ASP A 124 13.76 26.11 12.11
CA ASP A 124 14.74 27.17 12.39
C ASP A 124 14.25 28.57 11.97
N THR A 125 12.94 28.77 11.88
CA THR A 125 12.32 30.07 11.67
C THR A 125 11.85 30.65 12.99
N LYS A 126 12.17 31.93 13.24
CA LYS A 126 11.91 32.73 14.47
C LYS A 126 10.50 32.66 15.10
N ASN A 127 9.54 31.93 14.52
CA ASN A 127 8.33 31.49 15.19
C ASN A 127 8.52 30.06 15.74
N LYS A 128 8.67 29.96 17.06
CA LYS A 128 8.73 28.71 17.86
C LYS A 128 7.43 27.88 17.83
N LYS A 129 6.79 27.71 16.66
CA LYS A 129 5.66 26.80 16.54
C LYS A 129 6.23 25.40 16.31
N GLN A 130 6.25 24.60 17.37
CA GLN A 130 6.58 23.19 17.28
C GLN A 130 5.63 22.53 16.29
N MET A 131 6.15 21.98 15.19
CA MET A 131 5.36 21.20 14.24
C MET A 131 5.75 19.74 14.44
N ILE A 132 4.75 18.89 14.72
CA ILE A 132 4.94 17.45 14.77
C ILE A 132 4.99 16.97 13.31
N ASN A 133 6.04 16.22 12.94
CA ASN A 133 6.08 15.57 11.63
C ASN A 133 4.91 14.57 11.58
N GLN A 134 3.98 14.81 10.67
CA GLN A 134 2.77 14.00 10.56
C GLN A 134 3.05 12.62 9.97
N LEU A 135 4.27 12.31 9.49
CA LEU A 135 4.67 11.00 8.94
C LEU A 135 3.60 10.37 8.02
N GLU A 136 2.91 11.23 7.29
CA GLU A 136 1.85 10.85 6.36
C GLU A 136 2.50 10.33 5.09
N LEU A 137 2.05 9.16 4.63
CA LEU A 137 2.60 8.53 3.44
C LEU A 137 1.58 8.60 2.32
N MET A 138 1.86 9.40 1.29
CA MET A 138 0.96 9.55 0.15
C MET A 138 0.82 8.24 -0.61
N ARG A 139 -0.41 7.84 -0.92
CA ARG A 139 -0.70 6.58 -1.61
C ARG A 139 -0.78 6.75 -3.11
N HIS A 140 -0.35 5.71 -3.83
CA HIS A 140 -0.62 5.61 -5.26
C HIS A 140 -2.08 5.22 -5.48
N VAL A 141 -2.69 5.75 -6.54
CA VAL A 141 -4.08 5.42 -6.91
C VAL A 141 -4.32 3.91 -7.01
N GLY A 142 -5.41 3.43 -6.41
CA GLY A 142 -5.78 2.02 -6.39
C GLY A 142 -5.02 1.14 -5.39
N ALA A 143 -3.95 1.66 -4.74
CA ALA A 143 -3.17 0.88 -3.78
C ALA A 143 -3.98 0.43 -2.55
N ALA A 144 -4.93 1.25 -2.10
CA ALA A 144 -5.85 0.92 -0.99
C ALA A 144 -6.69 -0.32 -1.26
N LEU A 145 -7.02 -0.54 -2.53
CA LEU A 145 -7.82 -1.67 -3.01
C LEU A 145 -6.96 -2.86 -3.43
N GLY A 146 -5.64 -2.78 -3.32
CA GLY A 146 -4.72 -3.83 -3.76
C GLY A 146 -4.58 -3.94 -5.28
N ALA A 147 -5.12 -2.99 -6.04
CA ALA A 147 -5.07 -2.95 -7.50
C ALA A 147 -4.52 -1.61 -7.98
N PRO A 148 -3.20 -1.34 -7.81
CA PRO A 148 -2.58 -0.12 -8.28
C PRO A 148 -2.64 -0.05 -9.81
N TYR A 149 -2.94 1.12 -10.37
CA TYR A 149 -3.07 1.31 -11.81
C TYR A 149 -2.63 2.71 -12.23
N ILE A 150 -2.56 2.97 -13.54
CA ILE A 150 -2.41 4.35 -14.06
C ILE A 150 -3.71 4.72 -14.79
N PRO A 151 -4.46 5.72 -14.31
CA PRO A 151 -5.69 6.15 -14.97
C PRO A 151 -5.42 6.60 -16.42
N GLY A 152 -6.32 6.23 -17.34
CA GLY A 152 -6.28 6.63 -18.73
C GLY A 152 -6.37 8.15 -18.91
N SER A 153 -6.99 8.85 -17.96
CA SER A 153 -6.98 10.32 -17.88
C SER A 153 -5.57 10.89 -17.64
N THR A 154 -4.71 10.20 -16.90
CA THR A 154 -3.32 10.59 -16.67
C THR A 154 -2.50 10.43 -17.96
N LEU A 155 -2.64 9.29 -18.64
CA LEU A 155 -2.00 9.03 -19.94
C LEU A 155 -2.49 10.01 -21.01
N LYS A 156 -3.80 10.19 -21.13
CA LYS A 156 -4.44 11.12 -22.05
C LYS A 156 -4.03 12.57 -21.79
N GLY A 157 -3.86 12.95 -20.53
CA GLY A 157 -3.33 14.26 -20.14
C GLY A 157 -1.92 14.50 -20.68
N ALA A 158 -1.01 13.54 -20.49
CA ALA A 158 0.36 13.63 -21.01
C ALA A 158 0.40 13.70 -22.55
N ILE A 159 -0.40 12.86 -23.23
CA ILE A 159 -0.56 12.89 -24.69
C ILE A 159 -1.10 14.24 -25.15
N ARG A 160 -2.15 14.76 -24.49
CA ARG A 160 -2.75 16.05 -24.81
C ARG A 160 -1.73 17.18 -24.69
N THR A 161 -1.01 17.26 -23.57
CA THR A 161 0.01 18.30 -23.37
C THR A 161 1.08 18.25 -24.46
N ALA A 162 1.56 17.05 -24.83
CA ALA A 162 2.55 16.89 -25.88
C ALA A 162 2.02 17.36 -27.25
N LEU A 163 0.83 16.92 -27.67
CA LEU A 163 0.24 17.32 -28.95
C LEU A 163 -0.10 18.81 -29.01
N VAL A 164 -0.63 19.39 -27.92
CA VAL A 164 -0.88 20.84 -27.83
C VAL A 164 0.44 21.62 -27.90
N SER A 165 1.50 21.16 -27.23
CA SER A 165 2.85 21.74 -27.36
C SER A 165 3.38 21.66 -28.78
N ALA A 166 3.13 20.55 -29.47
CA ALA A 166 3.52 20.38 -30.86
C ALA A 166 2.73 21.29 -31.82
N LEU A 167 1.44 21.51 -31.56
CA LEU A 167 0.63 22.49 -32.32
C LEU A 167 1.12 23.92 -32.09
N ASN A 168 1.48 24.27 -30.85
CA ASN A 168 1.87 25.63 -30.49
C ASN A 168 3.27 26.00 -30.99
N GLN A 169 4.17 25.03 -31.19
CA GLN A 169 5.53 25.26 -31.69
C GLN A 169 6.34 26.28 -30.87
N GLY A 170 6.08 26.38 -29.56
CA GLY A 170 6.79 27.30 -28.67
C GLY A 170 6.37 28.77 -28.79
N GLN A 171 5.31 29.10 -29.53
CA GLN A 171 4.82 30.47 -29.65
C GLN A 171 4.32 31.02 -28.30
N PRO A 172 4.64 32.27 -27.94
CA PRO A 172 4.18 32.86 -26.69
C PRO A 172 2.68 33.17 -26.72
N LEU A 173 2.02 33.08 -25.56
CA LEU A 173 0.58 33.38 -25.41
C LEU A 173 0.23 34.82 -25.82
N GLN A 174 1.08 35.79 -25.48
CA GLN A 174 0.96 37.23 -25.78
C GLN A 174 2.37 37.86 -25.76
N ALA A 175 2.55 39.02 -26.41
CA ALA A 175 3.78 39.81 -26.29
C ALA A 175 3.97 40.36 -24.85
N GLU A 176 5.24 40.57 -24.48
CA GLU A 176 5.78 41.14 -23.23
C GLU A 176 4.87 41.11 -21.98
N ARG A 177 5.15 40.17 -21.07
CA ARG A 177 4.58 40.16 -19.71
C ARG A 177 5.66 40.46 -18.69
N ARG A 178 5.32 41.19 -17.63
CA ARG A 178 6.23 41.32 -16.50
C ARG A 178 6.25 39.99 -15.75
N GLU A 179 7.40 39.63 -15.20
CA GLU A 179 7.55 38.42 -14.39
C GLU A 179 6.63 38.40 -13.15
N THR A 180 6.03 39.52 -12.78
CA THR A 180 5.12 39.65 -11.63
C THR A 180 3.64 39.39 -11.93
N ASP A 181 3.28 39.17 -13.19
CA ASP A 181 1.90 39.24 -13.66
C ASP A 181 1.31 37.83 -13.79
N LYS A 182 0.50 37.41 -12.83
CA LYS A 182 -0.12 36.06 -12.86
C LYS A 182 -0.98 35.88 -14.12
N LEU A 183 -0.65 34.87 -14.93
CA LEU A 183 -1.49 34.46 -16.05
C LEU A 183 -2.88 34.00 -15.57
N SER A 184 -3.92 34.61 -16.12
CA SER A 184 -5.30 34.15 -15.93
C SER A 184 -5.51 32.79 -16.58
N SER A 185 -6.13 31.86 -15.86
CA SER A 185 -6.49 30.54 -16.37
C SER A 185 -7.37 30.63 -17.62
N LYS A 186 -8.25 31.63 -17.68
CA LYS A 186 -9.14 31.87 -18.82
C LYS A 186 -8.35 32.14 -20.11
N VAL A 187 -7.30 32.96 -20.05
CA VAL A 187 -6.46 33.30 -21.22
C VAL A 187 -5.76 32.05 -21.77
N ALA A 188 -5.22 31.20 -20.88
CA ALA A 188 -4.60 29.94 -21.30
C ALA A 188 -5.62 28.98 -21.95
N GLN A 189 -6.82 28.87 -21.35
CA GLN A 189 -7.90 28.04 -21.87
C GLN A 189 -8.45 28.56 -23.21
N ASP A 190 -8.54 29.87 -23.40
CA ASP A 190 -8.99 30.49 -24.65
C ASP A 190 -7.97 30.24 -25.78
N ALA A 191 -6.68 30.37 -25.49
CA ALA A 191 -5.61 30.08 -26.46
C ALA A 191 -5.56 28.60 -26.85
N GLU A 192 -5.70 27.69 -25.88
CA GLU A 192 -5.81 26.26 -26.16
C GLU A 192 -7.03 25.98 -27.04
N ARG A 193 -8.19 26.54 -26.71
CA ARG A 193 -9.43 26.41 -27.50
C ARG A 193 -9.26 26.91 -28.93
N GLN A 194 -8.62 28.06 -29.12
CA GLN A 194 -8.32 28.59 -30.44
C GLN A 194 -7.40 27.65 -31.23
N LEU A 195 -6.34 27.13 -30.60
CA LEU A 195 -5.40 26.21 -31.23
C LEU A 195 -6.06 24.89 -31.65
N LEU A 196 -7.02 24.42 -30.87
CA LEU A 196 -7.82 23.23 -31.15
C LEU A 196 -8.97 23.48 -32.16
N GLY A 197 -9.23 24.75 -32.54
CA GLY A 197 -10.21 25.13 -33.55
C GLY A 197 -11.64 25.37 -33.03
N PHE A 198 -11.82 25.63 -31.73
CA PHE A 198 -13.14 25.93 -31.16
C PHE A 198 -13.67 27.27 -31.69
N ASP A 199 -14.98 27.38 -31.92
CA ASP A 199 -15.60 28.69 -32.15
C ASP A 199 -15.86 29.35 -30.78
N THR A 200 -15.03 30.33 -30.43
CA THR A 200 -15.09 31.03 -29.14
C THR A 200 -16.38 31.84 -28.97
N ARG A 201 -17.16 32.06 -30.03
CA ARG A 201 -18.48 32.72 -29.97
C ARG A 201 -19.60 31.80 -29.48
N ARG A 202 -19.39 30.49 -29.52
CA ARG A 202 -20.34 29.48 -29.02
C ARG A 202 -19.70 28.76 -27.84
N ASP A 203 -19.89 29.28 -26.64
CA ASP A 203 -19.19 28.77 -25.46
C ASP A 203 -20.17 28.22 -24.42
N SER A 204 -20.47 26.92 -24.50
CA SER A 204 -21.23 26.19 -23.48
C SER A 204 -20.46 24.93 -23.06
N PRO A 205 -20.68 24.40 -21.83
CA PRO A 205 -20.05 23.16 -21.40
C PRO A 205 -20.26 22.00 -22.38
N ARG A 206 -21.47 21.86 -22.94
CA ARG A 206 -21.80 20.84 -23.95
C ARG A 206 -21.00 21.06 -25.24
N TYR A 207 -20.97 22.29 -25.76
CA TYR A 207 -20.19 22.63 -26.96
C TYR A 207 -18.72 22.26 -26.78
N ARG A 208 -18.15 22.56 -25.60
CA ARG A 208 -16.74 22.28 -25.34
C ARG A 208 -16.40 20.79 -25.41
N ILE A 209 -17.29 19.94 -24.90
CA ILE A 209 -17.08 18.49 -24.87
C ILE A 209 -17.24 17.91 -26.28
N GLU A 210 -18.28 18.31 -27.01
CA GLU A 210 -18.59 17.79 -28.35
C GLU A 210 -17.56 18.21 -29.41
N HIS A 211 -16.98 19.39 -29.26
CA HIS A 211 -16.01 19.95 -30.22
C HIS A 211 -14.54 19.79 -29.80
N ASP A 212 -14.25 19.15 -28.66
CA ASP A 212 -12.86 18.82 -28.31
C ASP A 212 -12.34 17.69 -29.22
N PRO A 213 -11.27 17.91 -30.01
CA PRO A 213 -10.69 16.87 -30.87
C PRO A 213 -10.28 15.61 -30.10
N PHE A 214 -9.89 15.75 -28.83
CA PHE A 214 -9.50 14.64 -27.97
C PHE A 214 -10.70 13.85 -27.45
N HIS A 215 -11.94 14.26 -27.72
CA HIS A 215 -13.12 13.42 -27.49
C HIS A 215 -13.01 12.10 -28.26
N TRP A 216 -12.40 12.14 -29.44
CA TRP A 216 -12.18 10.99 -30.32
C TRP A 216 -10.94 10.15 -29.97
N LEU A 217 -10.17 10.57 -28.96
CA LEU A 217 -9.08 9.78 -28.39
C LEU A 217 -9.57 9.09 -27.11
N GLN A 218 -9.67 7.77 -27.13
CA GLN A 218 -9.95 6.95 -25.97
C GLN A 218 -8.66 6.31 -25.47
N VAL A 219 -8.39 6.47 -24.18
CA VAL A 219 -7.24 5.87 -23.51
C VAL A 219 -7.79 5.13 -22.30
N GLY A 220 -7.67 3.80 -22.33
CA GLY A 220 -8.06 2.95 -21.22
C GLY A 220 -7.12 3.12 -20.03
N ASP A 221 -7.61 2.79 -18.84
CA ASP A 221 -6.78 2.68 -17.65
C ASP A 221 -5.72 1.59 -17.87
N ALA A 222 -4.47 1.87 -17.46
CA ALA A 222 -3.41 0.88 -17.48
C ALA A 222 -3.45 0.06 -16.19
N VAL A 223 -3.90 -1.17 -16.31
CA VAL A 223 -4.19 -2.08 -15.19
C VAL A 223 -3.35 -3.35 -15.32
N SER A 224 -3.05 -4.00 -14.19
CA SER A 224 -2.44 -5.33 -14.18
C SER A 224 -3.49 -6.43 -14.05
N PRO A 225 -3.28 -7.64 -14.60
CA PRO A 225 -4.05 -8.81 -14.22
C PRO A 225 -3.98 -9.04 -12.70
N ALA A 226 -5.10 -9.47 -12.11
CA ALA A 226 -5.21 -9.64 -10.65
C ALA A 226 -4.21 -10.66 -10.07
N GLU A 227 -3.77 -11.62 -10.88
CA GLU A 227 -2.81 -12.67 -10.49
C GLU A 227 -1.38 -12.11 -10.31
N HIS A 228 -1.08 -10.95 -10.90
CA HIS A 228 0.26 -10.35 -10.89
C HIS A 228 0.19 -8.85 -10.60
N PRO A 229 -0.22 -8.43 -9.39
CA PRO A 229 -0.32 -7.03 -9.05
C PRO A 229 1.05 -6.33 -9.20
N PRO A 230 1.08 -5.06 -9.65
CA PRO A 230 2.33 -4.32 -9.77
C PRO A 230 2.98 -4.14 -8.40
N MET A 231 4.31 -4.20 -8.37
CA MET A 231 5.06 -3.89 -7.14
C MET A 231 5.01 -2.39 -6.87
N LEU A 232 4.86 -2.04 -5.60
CA LEU A 232 4.92 -0.67 -5.11
C LEU A 232 6.19 -0.49 -4.26
N ASP A 233 6.74 0.72 -4.30
CA ASP A 233 7.88 1.13 -3.47
C ASP A 233 7.64 2.53 -2.91
N TYR A 234 8.34 2.88 -1.84
CA TYR A 234 8.34 4.24 -1.29
C TYR A 234 9.64 4.96 -1.64
N TRP A 235 9.52 6.23 -2.05
CA TRP A 235 10.64 7.06 -2.43
C TRP A 235 10.56 8.43 -1.76
N LEU A 236 11.69 8.98 -1.31
CA LEU A 236 11.76 10.34 -0.80
C LEU A 236 11.71 11.34 -1.96
N VAL A 237 10.85 12.34 -1.86
CA VAL A 237 10.75 13.40 -2.89
C VAL A 237 11.74 14.53 -2.59
N ARG A 238 12.70 14.76 -3.48
CA ARG A 238 13.64 15.90 -3.42
C ARG A 238 13.51 16.77 -4.66
N ARG A 239 13.49 18.09 -4.51
CA ARG A 239 13.64 19.05 -5.63
C ARG A 239 15.09 19.47 -5.68
N GLN A 240 15.83 18.91 -6.62
CA GLN A 240 17.24 19.16 -6.83
C GLN A 240 17.44 20.39 -7.74
N PRO A 241 18.13 21.44 -7.30
CA PRO A 241 18.45 22.59 -8.16
C PRO A 241 19.34 22.23 -9.35
N PHE A 242 19.09 22.85 -10.51
CA PHE A 242 19.95 22.69 -11.70
C PHE A 242 21.32 23.35 -11.54
N LYS A 243 21.36 24.51 -10.86
CA LYS A 243 22.58 25.25 -10.55
C LYS A 243 22.83 25.20 -9.04
N ARG A 244 24.04 24.81 -8.62
CA ARG A 244 24.50 24.97 -7.24
C ARG A 244 24.94 26.43 -7.04
N THR A 245 24.55 27.03 -5.92
CA THR A 245 25.08 28.34 -5.47
C THR A 245 25.69 28.15 -4.08
N GLU A 246 26.81 28.80 -3.78
CA GLU A 246 27.53 28.66 -2.49
C GLU A 246 26.65 28.98 -1.26
N LYS A 247 25.59 29.78 -1.41
CA LYS A 247 24.63 30.10 -0.34
C LYS A 247 23.50 29.07 -0.17
N GLN A 248 23.42 28.05 -1.02
CA GLN A 248 22.39 26.99 -0.96
C GLN A 248 22.82 25.76 -0.15
N ASP A 249 24.10 25.64 0.20
CA ASP A 249 24.59 24.52 1.03
C ASP A 249 23.85 24.46 2.38
N ASN A 250 23.43 25.60 2.93
CA ASN A 250 22.63 25.67 4.16
C ASN A 250 21.09 25.68 3.95
N LYS A 251 20.60 25.66 2.70
CA LYS A 251 19.16 25.72 2.37
C LYS A 251 18.61 24.46 1.71
N ALA A 252 19.46 23.61 1.15
CA ALA A 252 19.06 22.29 0.69
C ALA A 252 18.49 21.43 1.84
N ASP A 253 18.92 21.70 3.07
CA ASP A 253 18.44 21.09 4.32
C ASP A 253 17.00 21.46 4.70
N ASN A 254 16.43 22.51 4.11
CA ASN A 254 15.13 23.05 4.53
C ASN A 254 13.96 22.57 3.66
N MET A 255 14.18 21.55 2.84
CA MET A 255 13.11 20.91 2.07
C MET A 255 12.70 19.62 2.74
N GLU A 256 11.46 19.60 3.22
CA GLU A 256 10.84 18.42 3.82
C GLU A 256 10.80 17.29 2.79
N LEU A 257 11.71 16.33 2.95
CA LEU A 257 11.66 15.06 2.24
C LEU A 257 10.41 14.34 2.74
N SER A 258 9.51 13.98 1.84
CA SER A 258 8.31 13.20 2.17
C SER A 258 8.36 11.89 1.37
N PRO A 259 8.24 10.72 2.02
CA PRO A 259 8.11 9.45 1.31
C PRO A 259 6.77 9.38 0.59
N VAL A 260 6.77 8.86 -0.63
CA VAL A 260 5.56 8.67 -1.44
C VAL A 260 5.54 7.27 -2.04
N GLU A 261 4.37 6.62 -2.00
CA GLU A 261 4.15 5.31 -2.60
C GLU A 261 4.11 5.46 -4.13
N CYS A 262 4.91 4.67 -4.84
CA CYS A 262 5.03 4.71 -6.29
C CYS A 262 4.88 3.31 -6.86
N LEU A 263 4.43 3.21 -8.11
CA LEU A 263 4.78 2.06 -8.94
C LEU A 263 6.30 1.97 -9.02
N LYS A 264 6.83 0.81 -8.62
CA LYS A 264 8.25 0.49 -8.73
C LYS A 264 8.73 0.68 -10.19
N PRO A 265 9.93 1.21 -10.45
CA PRO A 265 10.51 1.25 -11.79
C PRO A 265 10.92 -0.14 -12.29
N ARG A 266 11.20 -0.22 -13.60
CA ARG A 266 11.67 -1.41 -14.32
C ARG A 266 10.75 -2.62 -14.13
N GLN A 267 9.46 -2.39 -14.32
CA GLN A 267 8.46 -3.46 -14.38
C GLN A 267 7.43 -3.13 -15.47
N SER A 268 6.89 -4.17 -16.08
CA SER A 268 5.90 -4.10 -17.16
C SER A 268 4.54 -4.72 -16.80
N PRO A 269 3.99 -4.52 -15.59
CA PRO A 269 2.80 -5.24 -15.15
C PRO A 269 1.51 -4.68 -15.76
N LEU A 270 1.54 -3.47 -16.34
CA LEU A 270 0.32 -2.77 -16.73
C LEU A 270 0.04 -2.94 -18.22
N HIS A 271 -1.23 -3.13 -18.58
CA HIS A 271 -1.71 -3.12 -19.95
C HIS A 271 -2.79 -2.07 -20.14
N CYS A 272 -2.78 -1.39 -21.28
CA CYS A 272 -3.82 -0.43 -21.64
C CYS A 272 -4.15 -0.51 -23.13
N GLN A 273 -5.32 0.02 -23.48
CA GLN A 273 -5.76 0.17 -24.86
C GLN A 273 -5.84 1.65 -25.22
N ILE A 274 -5.33 2.01 -26.41
CA ILE A 274 -5.53 3.33 -27.00
C ILE A 274 -6.35 3.15 -28.28
N THR A 275 -7.39 3.98 -28.42
CA THR A 275 -8.25 3.98 -29.61
C THR A 275 -8.47 5.40 -30.10
N VAL A 276 -8.23 5.61 -31.38
CA VAL A 276 -8.53 6.81 -32.14
C VAL A 276 -9.78 6.54 -32.97
N LYS A 277 -10.85 7.29 -32.71
CA LYS A 277 -12.13 7.16 -33.40
C LYS A 277 -12.24 8.17 -34.54
N THR A 278 -12.90 7.78 -35.62
CA THR A 278 -13.23 8.70 -36.70
C THR A 278 -14.40 9.61 -36.28
N PRO A 279 -14.24 10.94 -36.27
CA PRO A 279 -15.33 11.85 -35.98
C PRO A 279 -16.40 11.83 -37.09
N PRO A 280 -17.69 12.03 -36.76
CA PRO A 280 -18.72 12.24 -37.76
C PRO A 280 -18.47 13.57 -38.49
N THR A 281 -18.92 13.67 -39.74
CA THR A 281 -18.68 14.85 -40.60
C THR A 281 -19.09 16.17 -39.94
N ALA A 282 -20.18 16.18 -39.17
CA ALA A 282 -20.67 17.36 -38.46
C ALA A 282 -19.74 17.84 -37.32
N LEU A 283 -18.89 16.97 -36.77
CA LEU A 283 -17.96 17.25 -35.66
C LEU A 283 -16.51 16.98 -36.06
N ALA A 284 -16.17 17.20 -37.33
CA ALA A 284 -14.82 16.97 -37.83
C ALA A 284 -13.77 17.80 -37.08
N ILE A 285 -12.59 17.20 -36.86
CA ILE A 285 -11.44 17.89 -36.29
C ILE A 285 -11.00 18.99 -37.27
N LYS A 286 -11.14 20.25 -36.84
CA LYS A 286 -10.90 21.43 -37.69
C LYS A 286 -9.43 21.70 -37.97
N ASN A 287 -8.55 21.46 -36.98
CA ASN A 287 -7.12 21.67 -37.15
C ASN A 287 -6.53 20.53 -38.02
N PRO A 288 -5.97 20.82 -39.21
CA PRO A 288 -5.54 19.79 -40.16
C PRO A 288 -4.37 18.93 -39.63
N ARG A 289 -3.45 19.53 -38.88
CA ARG A 289 -2.34 18.79 -38.25
C ARG A 289 -2.87 17.82 -37.20
N LEU A 290 -3.78 18.30 -36.35
CA LEU A 290 -4.37 17.46 -35.31
C LEU A 290 -5.26 16.37 -35.91
N LYS A 291 -5.99 16.64 -37.00
CA LYS A 291 -6.75 15.64 -37.75
C LYS A 291 -5.84 14.53 -38.29
N GLN A 292 -4.65 14.88 -38.77
CA GLN A 292 -3.66 13.89 -39.21
C GLN A 292 -3.12 13.08 -38.02
N TRP A 293 -2.73 13.72 -36.92
CA TRP A 293 -2.15 13.02 -35.77
C TRP A 293 -3.17 12.13 -35.05
N LEU A 294 -4.43 12.58 -34.96
CA LEU A 294 -5.55 11.80 -34.46
C LEU A 294 -6.26 11.02 -35.60
N GLY A 295 -5.51 10.61 -36.62
CA GLY A 295 -5.99 9.69 -37.66
C GLY A 295 -5.71 8.23 -37.30
N LYS A 296 -4.55 7.96 -36.70
CA LYS A 296 -4.06 6.63 -36.31
C LYS A 296 -3.28 6.72 -35.00
N VAL A 297 -3.21 5.62 -34.26
CA VAL A 297 -2.44 5.51 -33.01
C VAL A 297 -0.94 5.70 -33.29
N SER A 298 -0.40 5.09 -34.36
CA SER A 298 1.01 5.30 -34.75
C SER A 298 1.34 6.77 -34.99
N GLN A 299 0.50 7.50 -35.74
CA GLN A 299 0.71 8.91 -36.06
C GLN A 299 0.68 9.81 -34.82
N LEU A 300 -0.22 9.51 -33.88
CA LEU A 300 -0.25 10.14 -32.57
C LEU A 300 1.05 9.85 -31.82
N ALA A 301 1.47 8.58 -31.75
CA ALA A 301 2.65 8.16 -31.00
C ALA A 301 3.92 8.82 -31.53
N GLN A 302 4.12 8.82 -32.86
CA GLN A 302 5.21 9.53 -33.54
C GLN A 302 5.29 10.99 -33.11
N GLN A 303 4.14 11.69 -33.12
CA GLN A 303 4.14 13.11 -32.82
C GLN A 303 4.37 13.40 -31.34
N VAL A 304 3.86 12.55 -30.45
CA VAL A 304 4.16 12.66 -29.01
C VAL A 304 5.65 12.40 -28.76
N ASN A 305 6.24 11.37 -29.36
CA ASN A 305 7.66 11.03 -29.20
C ASN A 305 8.58 12.16 -29.66
N ARG A 306 8.23 12.89 -30.74
CA ARG A 306 8.98 14.09 -31.17
C ARG A 306 9.06 15.18 -30.09
N ILE A 307 8.14 15.20 -29.14
CA ILE A 307 8.13 16.15 -28.03
C ILE A 307 8.79 15.56 -26.77
N THR A 308 8.48 14.30 -26.44
CA THR A 308 8.89 13.69 -25.17
C THR A 308 10.32 13.15 -25.21
N LEU A 309 10.77 12.62 -26.35
CA LEU A 309 12.10 12.00 -26.48
C LEU A 309 13.24 13.02 -26.28
N PRO A 310 13.24 14.22 -26.91
CA PRO A 310 14.28 15.21 -26.64
C PRO A 310 14.29 15.68 -25.17
N GLN A 311 13.13 15.76 -24.53
CA GLN A 311 13.03 16.13 -23.10
C GLN A 311 13.66 15.04 -22.21
N CYS A 312 13.42 13.77 -22.54
CA CYS A 312 14.03 12.64 -21.84
C CYS A 312 15.55 12.65 -21.98
N HIS A 313 16.06 12.78 -23.21
CA HIS A 313 17.50 12.85 -23.45
C HIS A 313 18.17 14.01 -22.74
N HIS A 314 17.55 15.20 -22.75
CA HIS A 314 18.09 16.36 -22.04
C HIS A 314 18.17 16.12 -20.52
N GLU A 315 17.13 15.52 -19.93
CA GLU A 315 17.15 15.16 -18.51
C GLU A 315 18.19 14.09 -18.20
N LEU A 316 18.30 13.02 -19.01
CA LEU A 316 19.30 11.97 -18.84
C LEU A 316 20.73 12.51 -18.97
N ALA A 317 20.98 13.44 -19.90
CA ALA A 317 22.28 14.09 -20.06
C ALA A 317 22.65 14.91 -18.81
N TRP A 318 21.68 15.67 -18.27
CA TRP A 318 21.89 16.42 -17.03
C TRP A 318 22.12 15.49 -15.82
N LEU A 319 21.38 14.39 -15.70
CA LEU A 319 21.57 13.40 -14.64
C LEU A 319 22.98 12.78 -14.71
N ALA A 320 23.43 12.40 -15.90
CA ALA A 320 24.78 11.89 -16.13
C ALA A 320 25.86 12.92 -15.74
N GLU A 321 25.72 14.18 -16.17
CA GLU A 321 26.64 15.28 -15.83
C GLU A 321 26.74 15.50 -14.31
N LYS A 322 25.64 15.28 -13.57
CA LYS A 322 25.58 15.46 -12.12
C LYS A 322 25.85 14.17 -11.33
N HIS A 323 26.22 13.08 -11.99
CA HIS A 323 26.41 11.76 -11.39
C HIS A 323 25.19 11.24 -10.62
N ILE A 324 23.98 11.61 -11.05
CA ILE A 324 22.70 11.19 -10.47
C ILE A 324 22.20 9.95 -11.21
N GLY A 325 21.73 8.93 -10.47
CA GLY A 325 21.26 7.67 -11.06
C GLY A 325 22.37 6.82 -11.69
N THR A 326 23.61 7.00 -11.22
CA THR A 326 24.80 6.26 -11.66
C THR A 326 25.01 4.94 -10.92
N ASP A 327 24.23 4.70 -9.86
CA ASP A 327 24.16 3.43 -9.12
C ASP A 327 22.69 3.03 -8.96
N ASP A 328 22.32 1.84 -9.41
CA ASP A 328 20.93 1.35 -9.36
C ASP A 328 20.62 0.74 -7.99
N VAL A 329 19.58 1.25 -7.32
CA VAL A 329 19.15 0.75 -6.00
C VAL A 329 18.69 -0.72 -6.03
N TYR A 330 18.21 -1.19 -7.17
CA TYR A 330 17.72 -2.57 -7.36
C TYR A 330 18.79 -3.51 -7.89
N ALA A 331 19.85 -2.97 -8.51
CA ALA A 331 20.96 -3.72 -9.04
C ALA A 331 22.29 -2.97 -8.77
N PRO A 332 22.80 -3.02 -7.52
CA PRO A 332 23.98 -2.26 -7.12
C PRO A 332 25.17 -2.50 -8.06
N GLY A 333 25.86 -1.41 -8.44
CA GLY A 333 26.96 -1.44 -9.40
C GLY A 333 26.53 -1.31 -10.86
N GLN A 334 25.22 -1.35 -11.17
CA GLN A 334 24.71 -0.98 -12.48
C GLN A 334 24.39 0.52 -12.54
N ASN A 335 24.50 1.12 -13.73
CA ASN A 335 24.22 2.54 -13.95
C ASN A 335 22.87 2.72 -14.65
N TRP A 336 21.88 3.20 -13.91
CA TRP A 336 20.52 3.34 -14.42
C TRP A 336 20.42 4.32 -15.60
N VAL A 337 21.12 5.46 -15.52
CA VAL A 337 21.09 6.46 -16.60
C VAL A 337 21.68 5.89 -17.89
N ALA A 338 22.81 5.18 -17.80
CA ALA A 338 23.45 4.56 -18.96
C ALA A 338 22.55 3.49 -19.60
N GLN A 339 21.90 2.67 -18.78
CA GLN A 339 20.95 1.65 -19.25
C GLN A 339 19.71 2.27 -19.91
N MET A 340 19.17 3.35 -19.35
CA MET A 340 18.08 4.10 -19.98
C MET A 340 18.49 4.70 -21.33
N GLN A 341 19.68 5.29 -21.41
CA GLN A 341 20.20 5.81 -22.68
C GLN A 341 20.40 4.69 -23.71
N GLN A 342 20.87 3.52 -23.29
CA GLN A 342 21.00 2.35 -24.16
C GLN A 342 19.64 1.86 -24.65
N LEU A 343 18.67 1.69 -23.74
CA LEU A 343 17.32 1.28 -24.08
C LEU A 343 16.70 2.22 -25.12
N LEU A 344 16.78 3.53 -24.90
CA LEU A 344 16.24 4.52 -25.83
C LEU A 344 16.94 4.50 -27.21
N ARG A 345 18.24 4.19 -27.26
CA ARG A 345 18.95 3.99 -28.53
C ARG A 345 18.46 2.75 -29.27
N GLN A 346 18.22 1.65 -28.56
CA GLN A 346 17.72 0.42 -29.18
C GLN A 346 16.26 0.57 -29.64
N LEU A 347 15.48 1.43 -28.96
CA LEU A 347 14.08 1.73 -29.28
C LEU A 347 13.88 2.91 -30.25
N ASP A 348 14.93 3.49 -30.81
CA ASP A 348 14.82 4.67 -31.69
C ASP A 348 13.87 4.40 -32.87
N ASP A 349 14.06 3.29 -33.56
CA ASP A 349 13.24 2.83 -34.68
C ASP A 349 11.76 2.63 -34.29
N PRO A 350 11.40 1.80 -33.28
CA PRO A 350 10.02 1.67 -32.80
C PRO A 350 9.38 3.01 -32.39
N LEU A 351 10.13 3.90 -31.74
CA LEU A 351 9.62 5.21 -31.32
C LEU A 351 9.38 6.13 -32.53
N GLN A 352 10.24 6.10 -33.55
CA GLN A 352 10.09 6.87 -34.79
C GLN A 352 8.96 6.34 -35.68
N ARG A 353 8.69 5.03 -35.67
CA ARG A 353 7.54 4.43 -36.36
C ARG A 353 6.22 4.58 -35.61
N GLY A 354 6.27 4.90 -34.32
CA GLY A 354 5.08 5.02 -33.46
C GLY A 354 4.54 3.66 -33.00
N GLU A 355 5.38 2.63 -33.00
CA GLU A 355 5.11 1.30 -32.44
C GLU A 355 5.29 1.29 -30.91
N ALA A 356 6.04 2.26 -30.39
CA ALA A 356 6.20 2.56 -28.98
C ALA A 356 5.92 4.04 -28.69
N LEU A 357 5.57 4.35 -27.45
CA LEU A 357 5.18 5.69 -27.01
C LEU A 357 5.81 6.00 -25.64
N LEU A 358 6.70 7.00 -25.61
CA LEU A 358 7.37 7.48 -24.40
C LEU A 358 6.58 8.64 -23.79
N LEU A 359 6.19 8.52 -22.52
CA LEU A 359 5.43 9.54 -21.80
C LEU A 359 6.08 9.89 -20.46
N ARG A 360 5.82 11.11 -19.99
CA ARG A 360 6.08 11.51 -18.61
C ARG A 360 4.78 11.79 -17.89
N VAL A 361 4.50 11.03 -16.83
CA VAL A 361 3.22 10.99 -16.12
C VAL A 361 3.37 11.20 -14.61
N GLY A 362 2.25 11.37 -13.93
CA GLY A 362 2.19 11.43 -12.47
C GLY A 362 2.51 12.80 -11.86
N LYS A 363 2.30 12.90 -10.54
CA LYS A 363 2.38 14.15 -9.78
C LYS A 363 3.76 14.81 -9.86
N TYR A 364 4.82 14.01 -9.77
CA TYR A 364 6.20 14.50 -9.60
C TYR A 364 7.01 14.67 -10.89
N GLY A 365 6.45 14.43 -12.08
CA GLY A 365 7.14 14.64 -13.36
C GLY A 365 7.54 16.09 -13.71
N GLY A 366 7.46 17.03 -12.77
CA GLY A 366 7.80 18.45 -12.96
C GLY A 366 6.70 19.27 -13.65
N ALA A 367 6.91 20.58 -13.75
CA ALA A 367 5.99 21.51 -14.39
C ALA A 367 6.11 21.49 -15.93
N ILE A 368 7.32 21.26 -16.45
CA ILE A 368 7.59 21.23 -17.90
C ILE A 368 6.76 20.16 -18.62
N SER A 369 6.58 18.99 -18.01
CA SER A 369 5.79 17.88 -18.57
C SER A 369 4.28 18.11 -18.52
N LYS A 370 3.82 19.10 -17.75
CA LYS A 370 2.40 19.41 -17.53
C LYS A 370 1.99 20.75 -18.14
N THR A 371 2.88 21.40 -18.88
CA THR A 371 2.66 22.73 -19.44
C THR A 371 3.12 22.79 -20.89
N VAL A 372 2.45 23.62 -21.66
CA VAL A 372 2.70 23.81 -23.10
C VAL A 372 3.91 24.72 -23.28
N ALA A 373 4.89 24.32 -24.08
CA ALA A 373 6.06 25.17 -24.38
C ALA A 373 5.62 26.50 -25.03
N GLY A 374 6.28 27.61 -24.68
CA GLY A 374 5.88 28.97 -25.08
C GLY A 374 4.79 29.59 -24.19
N TRP A 375 3.96 28.78 -23.54
CA TRP A 375 2.87 29.25 -22.66
C TRP A 375 3.19 29.16 -21.16
N ARG A 376 4.39 28.68 -20.84
CA ARG A 376 4.81 28.39 -19.46
C ARG A 376 4.90 29.66 -18.64
N HIS A 377 4.27 29.62 -17.47
CA HIS A 377 4.18 30.74 -16.55
C HIS A 377 4.32 30.22 -15.11
N ILE A 378 5.48 29.65 -14.81
CA ILE A 378 5.74 28.82 -13.64
C ILE A 378 6.09 29.72 -12.45
N ALA A 379 5.28 29.62 -11.38
CA ALA A 379 5.49 30.41 -10.18
C ALA A 379 6.80 30.04 -9.47
N ARG A 380 7.61 31.06 -9.17
CA ARG A 380 8.78 30.99 -8.28
C ARG A 380 8.47 31.80 -7.04
N LEU A 381 8.31 31.11 -5.92
CA LEU A 381 8.11 31.73 -4.62
C LEU A 381 9.45 32.32 -4.16
N GLY A 382 9.46 33.63 -3.93
CA GLY A 382 10.63 34.28 -3.34
C GLY A 382 10.70 34.05 -1.82
N ARG A 383 11.60 34.78 -1.13
CA ARG A 383 11.65 34.76 0.33
C ARG A 383 10.33 35.31 0.91
N GLN A 384 10.01 34.93 2.14
CA GLN A 384 8.82 35.42 2.84
C GLN A 384 8.75 36.96 2.76
N GLY A 385 7.62 37.50 2.27
CA GLY A 385 7.43 38.95 2.06
C GLY A 385 7.82 39.47 0.66
N THR A 386 8.43 38.66 -0.21
CA THR A 386 8.71 39.03 -1.60
C THR A 386 7.59 38.59 -2.54
N ARG A 387 7.37 39.36 -3.61
CA ARG A 387 6.34 39.07 -4.61
C ARG A 387 6.72 37.83 -5.43
N THR A 388 5.76 36.94 -5.67
CA THR A 388 5.92 35.79 -6.56
C THR A 388 6.26 36.25 -7.98
N THR A 389 7.29 35.65 -8.56
CA THR A 389 7.64 35.84 -9.98
C THR A 389 7.27 34.61 -10.79
N TYR A 390 7.16 34.76 -12.11
CA TYR A 390 6.72 33.71 -13.01
C TYR A 390 7.65 33.62 -14.21
N HIS A 391 8.02 32.38 -14.55
CA HIS A 391 9.11 32.10 -15.48
C HIS A 391 8.72 31.01 -16.48
N PRO A 392 9.31 31.01 -17.70
CA PRO A 392 9.07 29.95 -18.67
C PRO A 392 9.70 28.62 -18.26
N ASP A 393 10.76 28.65 -17.44
CA ASP A 393 11.56 27.49 -17.06
C ASP A 393 11.52 27.20 -15.56
N VAL A 394 11.85 25.96 -15.23
CA VAL A 394 12.06 25.50 -13.85
C VAL A 394 13.51 25.68 -13.41
N THR A 395 13.73 25.87 -12.11
CA THR A 395 15.08 25.94 -11.50
C THR A 395 15.49 24.65 -10.80
N THR A 396 14.57 23.68 -10.72
CA THR A 396 14.77 22.42 -10.02
C THR A 396 14.20 21.25 -10.82
N CYS A 397 14.81 20.07 -10.66
CA CYS A 397 14.29 18.77 -11.08
C CYS A 397 13.80 18.00 -9.84
N THR A 398 12.64 17.36 -9.92
CA THR A 398 12.13 16.53 -8.83
C THR A 398 12.65 15.10 -8.98
N LEU A 399 13.35 14.61 -7.96
CA LEU A 399 14.00 13.30 -7.91
C LEU A 399 13.41 12.43 -6.81
N ALA A 400 13.33 11.14 -7.10
CA ALA A 400 13.01 10.06 -6.21
C ALA A 400 14.31 9.55 -5.57
N LEU A 401 14.44 9.68 -4.25
CA LEU A 401 15.63 9.24 -3.52
C LEU A 401 15.32 7.99 -2.69
N PRO A 402 16.19 6.96 -2.71
CA PRO A 402 16.00 5.78 -1.87
C PRO A 402 16.40 6.05 -0.41
N GLN A 403 17.23 7.08 -0.19
CA GLN A 403 17.67 7.62 1.09
C GLN A 403 18.04 9.11 0.91
N ALA A 404 17.95 9.92 1.97
CA ALA A 404 18.01 11.38 1.92
C ALA A 404 19.19 11.97 1.13
N ASP A 405 20.35 11.32 1.19
CA ASP A 405 21.61 11.83 0.63
C ASP A 405 22.16 11.01 -0.54
N ALA A 406 21.46 9.97 -1.01
CA ALA A 406 21.93 9.15 -2.13
C ALA A 406 21.48 9.69 -3.48
N LEU A 407 22.07 10.81 -3.88
CA LEU A 407 21.88 11.36 -5.23
C LEU A 407 22.37 10.40 -6.32
N THR A 408 23.44 9.64 -6.07
CA THR A 408 23.95 8.63 -7.03
C THR A 408 22.92 7.55 -7.35
N GLN A 409 22.01 7.27 -6.41
CA GLN A 409 20.91 6.30 -6.57
C GLN A 409 19.55 6.94 -6.84
N ALA A 410 19.50 8.25 -7.03
CA ALA A 410 18.25 8.96 -7.26
C ALA A 410 17.78 8.80 -8.71
N LEU A 411 16.46 8.72 -8.89
CA LEU A 411 15.81 8.58 -10.20
C LEU A 411 14.91 9.79 -10.49
N PRO A 412 14.75 10.20 -11.76
CA PRO A 412 13.68 11.14 -12.12
C PRO A 412 12.32 10.48 -11.89
N PHE A 413 11.26 11.26 -11.68
CA PHE A 413 9.90 10.70 -11.62
C PHE A 413 9.22 10.66 -12.99
N GLY A 414 8.40 9.62 -13.18
CA GLY A 414 7.26 9.65 -14.09
C GLY A 414 7.48 9.15 -15.51
N TRP A 415 8.67 8.72 -15.89
CA TRP A 415 8.90 8.13 -17.21
C TRP A 415 8.27 6.75 -17.33
N VAL A 416 7.42 6.58 -18.35
CA VAL A 416 6.78 5.33 -18.74
C VAL A 416 6.91 5.11 -20.24
N LEU A 417 7.02 3.84 -20.64
CA LEU A 417 7.06 3.41 -22.02
C LEU A 417 5.85 2.52 -22.30
N LEU A 418 5.04 2.90 -23.29
CA LEU A 418 4.02 2.04 -23.86
C LEU A 418 4.63 1.35 -25.08
N HIS A 419 4.61 0.03 -25.13
CA HIS A 419 5.23 -0.76 -26.19
C HIS A 419 4.44 -2.05 -26.45
N GLN A 420 4.76 -2.73 -27.55
CA GLN A 420 4.19 -4.05 -27.83
C GLN A 420 4.71 -5.09 -26.81
N PRO A 421 3.92 -6.13 -26.45
CA PRO A 421 4.32 -7.11 -25.44
C PRO A 421 5.68 -7.79 -25.71
N ASP A 422 5.99 -8.08 -26.97
CA ASP A 422 7.19 -8.82 -27.38
C ASP A 422 8.31 -7.88 -27.84
N GLN A 423 8.85 -7.08 -26.91
CA GLN A 423 9.96 -6.14 -27.17
C GLN A 423 11.20 -6.57 -26.37
N PRO A 424 12.14 -7.33 -26.98
CA PRO A 424 13.28 -7.94 -26.29
C PRO A 424 14.13 -6.94 -25.50
N GLU A 425 14.35 -5.75 -26.04
CA GLU A 425 15.12 -4.67 -25.43
C GLU A 425 14.51 -4.23 -24.09
N VAL A 426 13.18 -4.17 -24.04
CA VAL A 426 12.45 -3.82 -22.81
C VAL A 426 12.47 -4.99 -21.83
N THR A 427 12.30 -6.22 -22.32
CA THR A 427 12.40 -7.43 -21.49
C THR A 427 13.77 -7.53 -20.81
N GLU A 428 14.86 -7.30 -21.54
CA GLU A 428 16.22 -7.28 -21.00
C GLU A 428 16.40 -6.18 -19.95
N PHE A 429 15.93 -4.97 -20.24
CA PHE A 429 15.99 -3.85 -19.29
C PHE A 429 15.23 -4.13 -17.98
N VAL A 430 14.08 -4.81 -18.05
CA VAL A 430 13.29 -5.22 -16.87
C VAL A 430 13.94 -6.39 -16.13
N ALA A 431 14.56 -7.32 -16.85
CA ALA A 431 15.21 -8.49 -16.27
C ALA A 431 16.51 -8.15 -15.50
N SER A 432 17.08 -6.95 -15.70
CA SER A 432 18.38 -6.56 -15.15
C SER A 432 18.46 -6.54 -13.60
N HIS A 433 17.32 -6.62 -12.91
CA HIS A 433 17.21 -6.68 -11.44
C HIS A 433 16.34 -7.86 -10.96
N HIS A 434 16.19 -8.91 -11.77
CA HIS A 434 15.26 -10.01 -11.48
C HIS A 434 15.51 -10.64 -10.10
N ASP A 435 16.77 -10.77 -9.70
CA ASP A 435 17.17 -11.29 -8.38
C ASP A 435 16.57 -10.50 -7.23
N TRP A 436 16.57 -9.16 -7.32
CA TRP A 436 15.96 -8.31 -6.29
C TRP A 436 14.46 -8.55 -6.18
N CYS A 437 13.77 -8.64 -7.33
CA CYS A 437 12.34 -8.92 -7.38
C CYS A 437 12.01 -10.30 -6.77
N GLN A 438 12.77 -11.33 -7.13
CA GLN A 438 12.62 -12.67 -6.54
C GLN A 438 12.83 -12.64 -5.02
N GLN A 439 13.87 -11.95 -4.54
CA GLN A 439 14.14 -11.82 -3.11
C GLN A 439 12.98 -11.12 -2.38
N GLN A 440 12.41 -10.05 -2.93
CA GLN A 440 11.27 -9.37 -2.31
C GLN A 440 10.01 -10.25 -2.31
N GLN A 441 9.76 -11.00 -3.39
CA GLN A 441 8.63 -11.93 -3.44
C GLN A 441 8.78 -13.03 -2.38
N GLN A 442 9.97 -13.63 -2.23
CA GLN A 442 10.24 -14.61 -1.18
C GLN A 442 10.02 -14.03 0.22
N ARG A 443 10.40 -12.78 0.47
CA ARG A 443 10.13 -12.09 1.74
C ARG A 443 8.63 -11.91 2.00
N LEU A 444 7.86 -11.56 0.96
CA LEU A 444 6.40 -11.45 1.05
C LEU A 444 5.76 -12.79 1.38
N ASP A 445 6.14 -13.85 0.66
CA ASP A 445 5.59 -15.20 0.84
C ASP A 445 5.94 -15.75 2.23
N ALA A 446 7.18 -15.58 2.68
CA ALA A 446 7.62 -15.97 4.01
C ALA A 446 6.83 -15.23 5.11
N HIS A 447 6.57 -13.93 4.93
CA HIS A 447 5.77 -13.18 5.87
C HIS A 447 4.31 -13.65 5.89
N GLN A 448 3.71 -13.94 4.74
CA GLN A 448 2.35 -14.50 4.68
C GLN A 448 2.27 -15.83 5.43
N GLN A 449 3.26 -16.72 5.26
CA GLN A 449 3.33 -17.98 6.03
C GLN A 449 3.41 -17.72 7.54
N GLN A 450 4.29 -16.80 7.97
CA GLN A 450 4.40 -16.43 9.39
C GLN A 450 3.09 -15.84 9.94
N GLN A 451 2.39 -15.00 9.15
CA GLN A 451 1.08 -14.47 9.54
C GLN A 451 0.06 -15.61 9.75
N HIS A 452 0.02 -16.59 8.84
CA HIS A 452 -0.88 -17.74 8.97
C HIS A 452 -0.58 -18.55 10.23
N THR A 453 0.69 -18.89 10.47
CA THR A 453 1.11 -19.60 11.68
C THR A 453 0.75 -18.82 12.95
N HIS A 454 1.01 -17.51 12.97
CA HIS A 454 0.70 -16.67 14.13
C HIS A 454 -0.82 -16.59 14.39
N ARG A 455 -1.65 -16.53 13.35
CA ARG A 455 -3.12 -16.57 13.49
C ARG A 455 -3.59 -17.90 14.08
N GLN A 456 -3.06 -19.02 13.60
CA GLN A 456 -3.38 -20.36 14.12
C GLN A 456 -2.99 -20.50 15.60
N GLN A 457 -1.78 -20.09 15.97
CA GLN A 457 -1.31 -20.12 17.36
C GLN A 457 -2.21 -19.29 18.28
N ARG A 458 -2.64 -18.09 17.83
CA ARG A 458 -3.56 -17.25 18.60
C ARG A 458 -4.95 -17.88 18.78
N GLN A 459 -5.45 -18.56 17.75
CA GLN A 459 -6.74 -19.27 17.83
C GLN A 459 -6.65 -20.44 18.82
N GLN A 460 -5.58 -21.24 18.75
CA GLN A 460 -5.35 -22.34 19.69
C GLN A 460 -5.23 -21.85 21.13
N LEU A 461 -4.46 -20.76 21.36
CA LEU A 461 -4.34 -20.19 22.70
C LEU A 461 -5.67 -19.63 23.23
N ALA A 462 -6.50 -19.06 22.35
CA ALA A 462 -7.83 -18.58 22.73
C ALA A 462 -8.76 -19.73 23.13
N GLN A 463 -8.78 -20.80 22.33
CA GLN A 463 -9.55 -22.02 22.62
C GLN A 463 -9.11 -22.66 23.93
N ALA A 464 -7.80 -22.83 24.14
CA ALA A 464 -7.27 -23.40 25.39
C ALA A 464 -7.65 -22.57 26.62
N ARG A 465 -7.66 -21.23 26.52
CA ARG A 465 -8.10 -20.34 27.60
C ARG A 465 -9.61 -20.43 27.86
N GLU A 466 -10.41 -20.58 26.82
CA GLU A 466 -11.86 -20.75 26.94
C GLU A 466 -12.19 -22.09 27.59
N GLU A 467 -11.53 -23.18 27.16
CA GLU A 467 -11.64 -24.49 27.78
C GLU A 467 -11.20 -24.47 29.25
N GLU A 468 -10.07 -23.84 29.58
CA GLU A 468 -9.61 -23.69 30.97
C GLU A 468 -10.59 -22.86 31.81
N ALA A 469 -11.07 -21.74 31.28
CA ALA A 469 -12.07 -20.90 31.95
C ALA A 469 -13.39 -21.65 32.17
N GLN A 470 -13.82 -22.45 31.19
CA GLN A 470 -15.02 -23.28 31.31
C GLN A 470 -14.81 -24.39 32.35
N ARG A 471 -13.66 -25.06 32.36
CA ARG A 471 -13.31 -26.03 33.42
C ARG A 471 -13.30 -25.41 34.81
N LEU A 472 -12.76 -24.20 34.94
CA LEU A 472 -12.75 -23.46 36.21
C LEU A 472 -14.18 -23.03 36.61
N ALA A 473 -14.99 -22.58 35.66
CA ALA A 473 -16.39 -22.20 35.91
C ALA A 473 -17.25 -23.41 36.29
N ASP A 474 -17.08 -24.54 35.61
CA ASP A 474 -17.76 -25.80 35.94
C ASP A 474 -17.33 -26.29 37.33
N LYS A 475 -16.03 -26.25 37.64
CA LYS A 475 -15.52 -26.56 38.99
C LYS A 475 -16.07 -25.62 40.06
N ALA A 476 -16.24 -24.34 39.76
CA ALA A 476 -16.81 -23.34 40.67
C ALA A 476 -18.34 -23.47 40.82
N ARG A 477 -19.05 -23.94 39.78
CA ARG A 477 -20.49 -24.21 39.80
C ARG A 477 -20.85 -25.52 40.49
N GLN A 478 -19.93 -26.48 40.55
CA GLN A 478 -20.15 -27.71 41.30
C GLN A 478 -20.35 -27.39 42.78
N SER A 479 -21.49 -27.80 43.32
CA SER A 479 -21.79 -27.72 44.75
C SER A 479 -20.74 -28.54 45.54
N LYS A 480 -20.52 -28.20 46.82
CA LYS A 480 -19.66 -29.01 47.71
C LYS A 480 -20.15 -30.47 47.78
N ALA A 481 -21.46 -30.67 47.73
CA ALA A 481 -22.10 -31.97 47.65
C ALA A 481 -21.65 -32.75 46.39
N ARG A 482 -21.72 -32.14 45.20
CA ARG A 482 -21.27 -32.72 43.93
C ARG A 482 -19.79 -33.08 43.94
N GLN A 483 -18.93 -32.17 44.43
CA GLN A 483 -17.50 -32.43 44.54
C GLN A 483 -17.19 -33.62 45.46
N SER A 484 -17.96 -33.76 46.55
CA SER A 484 -17.80 -34.87 47.48
C SER A 484 -18.23 -36.21 46.87
N ILE A 485 -19.32 -36.23 46.10
CA ILE A 485 -19.78 -37.44 45.36
C ILE A 485 -18.73 -37.87 44.34
N MET A 486 -18.18 -36.93 43.57
CA MET A 486 -17.13 -37.23 42.58
C MET A 486 -15.85 -37.78 43.22
N SER A 487 -15.38 -37.18 44.32
CA SER A 487 -14.21 -37.66 45.05
C SER A 487 -14.42 -39.08 45.61
N LEU A 488 -15.63 -39.39 46.07
CA LEU A 488 -15.98 -40.72 46.55
C LEU A 488 -15.98 -41.76 45.41
N ALA A 489 -16.51 -41.39 44.24
CA ALA A 489 -16.51 -42.25 43.06
C ALA A 489 -15.10 -42.55 42.53
N GLU A 490 -14.22 -41.54 42.50
CA GLU A 490 -12.80 -41.72 42.14
C GLU A 490 -12.07 -42.68 43.08
N GLN A 491 -12.33 -42.57 44.39
CA GLN A 491 -11.75 -43.48 45.38
C GLN A 491 -12.25 -44.91 45.19
N LEU A 492 -13.55 -45.10 44.91
CA LEU A 492 -14.10 -46.43 44.62
C LEU A 492 -13.42 -47.03 43.38
N ALA A 493 -13.26 -46.27 42.30
CA ALA A 493 -12.59 -46.72 41.09
C ALA A 493 -11.11 -47.08 41.34
N SER A 494 -10.40 -46.29 42.16
CA SER A 494 -9.03 -46.60 42.61
C SER A 494 -8.98 -47.91 43.39
N GLU A 495 -9.83 -48.09 44.39
CA GLU A 495 -9.87 -49.32 45.19
C GLU A 495 -10.21 -50.54 44.33
N GLN A 496 -11.13 -50.41 43.36
CA GLN A 496 -11.47 -51.45 42.39
C GLN A 496 -10.27 -51.83 41.50
N THR A 497 -9.51 -50.83 41.02
CA THR A 497 -8.34 -51.02 40.16
C THR A 497 -7.23 -51.78 40.89
N PHE A 498 -6.99 -51.45 42.16
CA PHE A 498 -5.99 -52.12 43.00
C PHE A 498 -6.54 -53.33 43.77
N GLN A 499 -7.79 -53.72 43.52
CA GLN A 499 -8.51 -54.83 44.19
C GLN A 499 -8.47 -54.75 45.73
N HIS A 500 -8.37 -53.55 46.29
CA HIS A 500 -8.39 -53.33 47.73
C HIS A 500 -9.83 -53.38 48.24
N LYS A 501 -10.29 -54.59 48.64
CA LYS A 501 -11.60 -54.79 49.27
C LYS A 501 -11.49 -54.75 50.79
N ASN A 502 -11.37 -53.55 51.35
CA ASN A 502 -11.37 -53.36 52.80
C ASN A 502 -12.55 -52.50 53.25
N PRO A 503 -13.62 -53.09 53.81
CA PRO A 503 -14.78 -52.36 54.31
C PRO A 503 -14.48 -51.40 55.46
N ASN A 504 -13.30 -51.48 56.10
CA ASN A 504 -12.85 -50.55 57.14
C ASN A 504 -11.72 -49.64 56.65
N GLY A 505 -11.50 -49.58 55.35
CA GLY A 505 -10.47 -48.77 54.71
C GLY A 505 -10.86 -47.29 54.53
N PRO A 506 -9.99 -46.51 53.86
CA PRO A 506 -10.19 -45.07 53.65
C PRO A 506 -11.48 -44.72 52.90
N LEU A 507 -11.96 -45.59 51.98
CA LEU A 507 -13.23 -45.39 51.29
C LEU A 507 -14.45 -45.34 52.23
N ARG A 508 -14.45 -46.07 53.37
CA ARG A 508 -15.54 -45.97 54.37
C ARG A 508 -15.57 -44.61 55.06
N GLY A 509 -14.40 -44.03 55.34
CA GLY A 509 -14.28 -42.70 55.90
C GLY A 509 -14.79 -41.63 54.93
N GLN A 510 -14.36 -41.69 53.67
CA GLN A 510 -14.81 -40.76 52.63
C GLN A 510 -16.30 -40.90 52.33
N LEU A 511 -16.85 -42.11 52.35
CA LEU A 511 -18.30 -42.35 52.21
C LEU A 511 -19.09 -41.63 53.30
N ALA A 512 -18.64 -41.72 54.56
CA ALA A 512 -19.32 -41.07 55.68
C ALA A 512 -19.25 -39.53 55.58
N THR A 513 -18.11 -38.98 55.17
CA THR A 513 -17.93 -37.54 54.94
C THR A 513 -18.81 -37.06 53.78
N CYS A 514 -18.87 -37.82 52.68
CA CYS A 514 -19.69 -37.50 51.53
C CYS A 514 -21.18 -37.50 51.85
N VAL A 515 -21.65 -38.55 52.54
CA VAL A 515 -23.04 -38.64 53.03
C VAL A 515 -23.38 -37.45 53.92
N GLY A 516 -22.47 -37.06 54.82
CA GLY A 516 -22.66 -35.90 55.68
C GLY A 516 -22.87 -34.60 54.89
N CYS A 517 -22.04 -34.37 53.87
CA CYS A 517 -22.10 -33.17 53.03
C CYS A 517 -23.36 -33.14 52.14
N VAL A 518 -23.69 -34.25 51.48
CA VAL A 518 -24.83 -34.34 50.55
C VAL A 518 -26.18 -34.34 51.29
N ALA A 519 -26.25 -34.91 52.50
CA ALA A 519 -27.47 -34.87 53.30
C ALA A 519 -27.89 -33.44 53.67
N THR A 520 -26.90 -32.57 53.98
CA THR A 520 -27.13 -31.20 54.43
C THR A 520 -27.26 -30.19 53.30
N GLU A 521 -26.45 -30.32 52.24
CA GLU A 521 -26.29 -29.28 51.21
C GLU A 521 -26.66 -29.78 49.79
N GLY A 522 -27.00 -31.06 49.61
CA GLY A 522 -27.27 -31.66 48.30
C GLY A 522 -28.73 -31.54 47.83
N SER A 523 -28.89 -31.40 46.51
CA SER A 523 -30.17 -31.48 45.80
C SER A 523 -30.75 -32.90 45.77
N ALA A 524 -32.01 -33.04 45.37
CA ALA A 524 -32.66 -34.36 45.26
C ALA A 524 -31.96 -35.29 44.24
N GLU A 525 -31.43 -34.73 43.16
CA GLU A 525 -30.67 -35.47 42.15
C GLU A 525 -29.32 -35.97 42.70
N GLU A 526 -28.58 -35.12 43.40
CA GLU A 526 -27.30 -35.50 44.04
C GLU A 526 -27.49 -36.54 45.14
N LYS A 527 -28.60 -36.47 45.89
CA LYS A 527 -28.97 -37.50 46.88
C LYS A 527 -29.25 -38.84 46.22
N ALA A 528 -29.99 -38.85 45.11
CA ALA A 528 -30.29 -40.06 44.36
C ALA A 528 -29.02 -40.70 43.77
N GLU A 529 -28.12 -39.88 43.21
CA GLU A 529 -26.83 -40.33 42.68
C GLU A 529 -25.91 -40.89 43.78
N LEU A 530 -25.85 -40.24 44.94
CA LEU A 530 -25.09 -40.78 46.06
C LEU A 530 -25.69 -42.11 46.56
N CYS A 531 -27.02 -42.29 46.52
CA CYS A 531 -27.63 -43.56 46.89
C CYS A 531 -27.19 -44.70 45.95
N THR A 532 -27.15 -44.45 44.64
CA THR A 532 -26.64 -45.43 43.68
C THR A 532 -25.17 -45.75 43.91
N LEU A 533 -24.32 -44.73 44.12
CA LEU A 533 -22.90 -44.92 44.40
C LEU A 533 -22.67 -45.65 45.74
N PHE A 534 -23.50 -45.37 46.75
CA PHE A 534 -23.47 -46.06 48.04
C PHE A 534 -23.74 -47.56 47.88
N ASP A 535 -24.75 -47.91 47.07
CA ASP A 535 -25.11 -49.30 46.81
C ASP A 535 -24.00 -50.02 46.01
N ASP A 536 -23.34 -49.34 45.07
CA ASP A 536 -22.17 -49.86 44.35
C ASP A 536 -20.99 -50.15 45.28
N ILE A 537 -20.72 -49.27 46.25
CA ILE A 537 -19.68 -49.48 47.27
C ILE A 537 -20.00 -50.69 48.15
N LEU A 538 -21.26 -50.85 48.57
CA LEU A 538 -21.71 -52.02 49.36
C LEU A 538 -21.53 -53.32 48.57
N ASN A 539 -21.90 -53.31 47.29
CA ASN A 539 -21.72 -54.44 46.38
C ASN A 539 -20.24 -54.78 46.21
N TYR A 540 -19.38 -53.78 46.02
CA TYR A 540 -17.93 -53.97 45.91
C TYR A 540 -17.33 -54.63 47.16
N TRP A 541 -17.77 -54.23 48.35
CA TRP A 541 -17.39 -54.83 49.63
C TRP A 541 -18.09 -56.16 49.96
N GLY A 542 -19.08 -56.59 49.16
CA GLY A 542 -19.85 -57.82 49.41
C GLY A 542 -20.79 -57.73 50.62
N ILE A 543 -21.18 -56.52 51.03
CA ILE A 543 -22.06 -56.30 52.19
C ILE A 543 -23.50 -56.21 51.70
N LYS A 544 -24.37 -57.11 52.17
CA LYS A 544 -25.81 -57.04 51.87
C LYS A 544 -26.45 -55.79 52.52
N PRO A 545 -27.38 -55.10 51.84
CA PRO A 545 -28.13 -54.00 52.43
C PRO A 545 -28.78 -54.40 53.77
N GLY A 546 -28.72 -53.53 54.78
CA GLY A 546 -29.31 -53.79 56.10
C GLY A 546 -28.47 -54.64 57.07
N LYS A 547 -27.36 -55.25 56.59
CA LYS A 547 -26.55 -56.18 57.41
C LYS A 547 -25.60 -55.46 58.39
N ASP A 548 -25.08 -54.30 58.02
CA ASP A 548 -24.32 -53.41 58.92
C ASP A 548 -25.23 -52.27 59.40
N LYS A 549 -25.56 -52.28 60.70
CA LYS A 549 -26.43 -51.28 61.33
C LYS A 549 -25.89 -49.85 61.19
N LYS A 550 -24.57 -49.65 61.18
CA LYS A 550 -23.93 -48.33 61.05
C LYS A 550 -24.01 -47.81 59.61
N LEU A 551 -23.80 -48.66 58.61
CA LEU A 551 -23.96 -48.28 57.19
C LEU A 551 -25.42 -48.05 56.82
N THR A 552 -26.34 -48.83 57.41
CA THR A 552 -27.79 -48.64 57.25
C THR A 552 -28.24 -47.28 57.81
N ALA A 553 -27.77 -46.92 59.01
CA ALA A 553 -28.05 -45.60 59.59
C ALA A 553 -27.43 -44.45 58.79
N LEU A 554 -26.27 -44.68 58.15
CA LEU A 554 -25.62 -43.71 57.29
C LEU A 554 -26.41 -43.47 55.99
N ARG A 555 -26.84 -44.54 55.31
CA ARG A 555 -27.65 -44.48 54.08
C ARG A 555 -28.99 -43.78 54.31
N ASN A 556 -29.61 -43.99 55.47
CA ASN A 556 -30.87 -43.33 55.84
C ASN A 556 -30.77 -41.81 55.98
N LYS A 557 -29.57 -41.22 56.02
CA LYS A 557 -29.40 -39.75 56.03
C LYS A 557 -29.63 -39.11 54.65
N LEU A 558 -29.72 -39.92 53.59
CA LEU A 558 -29.93 -39.47 52.21
C LEU A 558 -31.38 -39.59 51.73
N LEU A 559 -32.21 -40.33 52.49
CA LEU A 559 -33.65 -40.49 52.31
C LEU A 559 -34.37 -39.42 53.15
#